data_AF-A0A842T9V0-F1
#
_entry.id   AF-A0A842T9V0-F1
#
_cell.length_a   1.000
_cell.length_b   1.000
_cell.length_c   1.000
_cell.angle_alpha   90.00
_cell.angle_beta   90.00
_cell.angle_gamma   90.00
#
_symmetry.space_group_name_H-M   'P 1'
#
loop_
_entity.id
_entity.type
_entity.pdbx_description
1 polymer ?
#
loop_
_entity_poly.entity_id
_entity_poly.type
_entity_poly.pdbx_seq_one_letter_code
_entity_poly.pdbx_strand_id
1 'polypeptide(L)'
;MMHKIKVREKFGRIHSLKDPKLRQIRFQFRRLWFRFYHSKVEECNQKWGDVLEKQYSGELSRDQATRLKWRINSEMENNAHSVNNFPIRCLGCGDKMNDLIFGPKRCAYFCIHCLIYEKRDFFLTESEKKRLLERNPYDQILK
;
A
#
# COMPACT_ATOMS: atom_id res chain seq x y z
N MET A 1 37.09 -7.96 12.64
CA MET A 1 36.14 -9.09 12.50
C MET A 1 34.73 -8.54 12.32
N MET A 2 34.17 -8.55 11.10
CA MET A 2 32.80 -8.08 10.85
C MET A 2 31.80 -9.21 11.16
N HIS A 3 30.92 -9.00 12.12
CA HIS A 3 29.81 -9.92 12.38
C HIS A 3 28.81 -9.89 11.22
N LYS A 4 28.76 -11.01 10.47
CA LYS A 4 27.71 -11.28 9.49
C LYS A 4 26.40 -11.48 10.25
N ILE A 5 25.54 -10.46 10.22
CA ILE A 5 24.15 -10.58 10.66
C ILE A 5 23.49 -11.62 9.74
N LYS A 6 23.25 -12.83 10.26
CA LYS A 6 22.40 -13.84 9.62
C LYS A 6 20.96 -13.32 9.66
N VAL A 7 20.54 -12.61 8.62
CA VAL A 7 19.13 -12.31 8.38
C VAL A 7 18.43 -13.65 8.17
N ARG A 8 17.74 -14.14 9.21
CA ARG A 8 16.92 -15.35 9.13
C ARG A 8 15.93 -15.20 7.99
N GLU A 9 15.93 -16.17 7.08
CA GLU A 9 14.95 -16.36 6.00
C GLU A 9 13.55 -16.63 6.57
N LYS A 10 12.91 -15.62 7.16
CA LYS A 10 11.53 -15.68 7.67
C LYS A 10 10.64 -14.59 7.07
N PHE A 11 10.97 -14.11 5.87
CA PHE A 11 10.04 -13.34 5.06
C PHE A 11 9.55 -14.24 3.93
N GLY A 12 8.24 -14.48 3.93
CA GLY A 12 7.56 -15.58 3.24
C GLY A 12 7.94 -15.73 1.77
N ARG A 13 7.86 -16.97 1.29
CA ARG A 13 7.97 -17.30 -0.14
C ARG A 13 7.13 -16.31 -0.94
N ILE A 14 7.71 -15.73 -1.98
CA ILE A 14 6.96 -14.87 -2.90
C ILE A 14 5.94 -15.74 -3.64
N HIS A 15 4.68 -15.66 -3.23
CA HIS A 15 3.56 -16.37 -3.82
C HIS A 15 2.87 -15.47 -4.85
N SER A 16 3.26 -15.59 -6.13
CA SER A 16 2.43 -15.08 -7.22
C SER A 16 1.19 -15.97 -7.38
N LEU A 17 0.02 -15.37 -7.60
CA LEU A 17 -1.16 -16.14 -8.00
C LEU A 17 -0.97 -16.56 -9.45
N LYS A 18 -0.91 -17.86 -9.71
CA LYS A 18 -0.78 -18.37 -11.08
C LYS A 18 -2.11 -18.35 -11.84
N ASP A 19 -3.22 -18.54 -11.14
CA ASP A 19 -4.56 -18.60 -11.74
C ASP A 19 -5.05 -17.21 -12.21
N PRO A 20 -5.39 -17.03 -13.50
CA PRO A 20 -5.89 -15.76 -14.03
C PRO A 20 -7.21 -15.27 -13.40
N LYS A 21 -8.15 -16.17 -13.08
CA LYS A 21 -9.43 -15.81 -12.47
C LYS A 21 -9.23 -15.33 -11.04
N LEU A 22 -8.37 -16.01 -10.26
CA LEU A 22 -8.05 -15.56 -8.90
C LEU A 22 -7.31 -14.22 -8.90
N ARG A 23 -6.45 -13.97 -9.90
CA ARG A 23 -5.81 -12.65 -10.09
C ARG A 23 -6.86 -11.57 -10.34
N GLN A 24 -7.84 -11.83 -11.21
CA GLN A 24 -8.94 -10.90 -11.47
C GLN A 24 -9.78 -10.61 -10.22
N ILE A 25 -10.13 -11.65 -9.44
CA ILE A 25 -10.88 -11.48 -8.18
C ILE A 25 -10.08 -10.62 -7.18
N ARG A 26 -8.78 -10.93 -6.99
CA ARG A 26 -7.91 -10.14 -6.12
C ARG A 26 -7.78 -8.69 -6.58
N PHE A 27 -7.68 -8.47 -7.89
CA PHE A 27 -7.70 -7.14 -8.46
C PHE A 27 -8.97 -6.37 -8.08
N GLN A 28 -10.15 -6.95 -8.33
CA GLN A 28 -11.42 -6.28 -8.02
C GLN A 28 -11.55 -5.99 -6.52
N PHE A 29 -11.16 -6.94 -5.66
CA PHE A 29 -11.16 -6.74 -4.21
C PHE A 29 -10.28 -5.56 -3.80
N ARG A 30 -9.03 -5.50 -4.29
CA ARG A 30 -8.12 -4.38 -3.98
C ARG A 30 -8.65 -3.04 -4.46
N ARG A 31 -9.25 -3.01 -5.65
CA ARG A 31 -9.87 -1.80 -6.20
C ARG A 31 -11.04 -1.32 -5.33
N LEU A 32 -11.86 -2.23 -4.82
CA LEU A 32 -12.95 -1.92 -3.89
C LEU A 32 -12.40 -1.41 -2.56
N TRP A 33 -11.39 -2.08 -1.99
CA TRP A 33 -10.75 -1.67 -0.75
C TRP A 33 -10.06 -0.30 -0.86
N PHE A 34 -9.36 -0.03 -1.96
CA PHE A 34 -8.77 1.28 -2.22
C PHE A 34 -9.84 2.37 -2.19
N ARG A 35 -10.95 2.15 -2.91
CA ARG A 35 -12.06 3.11 -2.98
C ARG A 35 -12.68 3.35 -1.60
N PHE A 36 -12.87 2.29 -0.83
CA PHE A 36 -13.40 2.38 0.53
C PHE A 36 -12.51 3.22 1.44
N TYR A 37 -11.21 2.95 1.51
CA TYR A 37 -10.32 3.74 2.37
C TYR A 37 -10.14 5.17 1.87
N HIS A 38 -10.16 5.39 0.56
CA HIS A 38 -10.14 6.73 -0.01
C HIS A 38 -11.38 7.54 0.40
N SER A 39 -12.57 6.94 0.33
CA SER A 39 -13.79 7.62 0.78
C SER A 39 -13.76 7.88 2.29
N LYS A 40 -13.14 7.01 3.10
CA LYS A 40 -12.94 7.28 4.55
C LYS A 40 -12.02 8.46 4.82
N VAL A 41 -10.98 8.68 4.00
CA VAL A 41 -10.14 9.87 4.09
C VAL A 41 -10.95 11.13 3.72
N GLU A 42 -11.77 11.07 2.68
CA GLU A 42 -12.67 12.17 2.29
C GLU A 42 -13.69 12.51 3.38
N GLU A 43 -14.33 11.50 3.99
CA GLU A 43 -15.22 11.68 5.14
C GLU A 43 -14.52 12.38 6.31
N CYS A 44 -13.25 12.03 6.59
CA CYS A 44 -12.46 12.69 7.63
C CYS A 44 -12.18 14.17 7.30
N ASN A 45 -11.86 14.47 6.04
CA ASN A 45 -11.64 15.85 5.59
C ASN A 45 -12.92 16.70 5.72
N GLN A 46 -14.07 16.13 5.40
CA GLN A 46 -15.36 16.80 5.57
C GLN A 46 -15.64 17.08 7.06
N LYS A 47 -15.52 16.06 7.92
CA LYS A 47 -15.67 16.23 9.38
C LYS A 47 -14.70 17.29 9.93
N TRP A 48 -13.49 17.38 9.39
CA TRP A 48 -12.52 18.39 9.79
C TRP A 48 -13.01 19.81 9.46
N GLY A 49 -13.56 20.00 8.26
CA GLY A 49 -14.22 21.24 7.86
C GLY A 49 -15.36 21.62 8.79
N ASP A 50 -16.27 20.69 9.07
CA ASP A 50 -17.41 20.92 9.97
C ASP A 50 -16.97 21.35 11.38
N VAL A 51 -15.90 20.75 11.91
CA VAL A 51 -15.35 21.13 13.22
C VAL A 51 -14.78 22.55 13.20
N LEU A 52 -14.14 22.96 12.09
CA LEU A 52 -13.66 24.34 11.96
C LEU A 52 -14.83 25.32 11.94
N GLU A 53 -15.86 25.08 11.13
CA GLU A 53 -17.04 25.94 11.04
C GLU A 53 -17.75 26.09 12.39
N LYS A 54 -17.93 24.99 13.13
CA LYS A 54 -18.50 24.99 14.48
C LYS A 54 -17.64 25.72 15.51
N GLN A 55 -16.32 25.66 15.35
CA GLN A 55 -15.40 26.43 16.20
C GLN A 55 -15.50 27.93 15.90
N TYR A 56 -15.62 28.31 14.63
CA TYR A 56 -15.73 29.72 14.21
C TYR A 56 -17.07 30.35 14.61
N SER A 57 -18.17 29.59 14.54
CA SER A 57 -19.50 30.02 14.97
C SER A 57 -19.67 30.05 16.49
N GLY A 58 -18.73 29.51 17.25
CA GLY A 58 -18.80 29.43 18.71
C GLY A 58 -19.65 28.27 19.25
N GLU A 59 -20.19 27.40 18.37
CA GLU A 59 -20.92 26.19 18.76
C GLU A 59 -20.03 25.16 19.47
N LEU A 60 -18.72 25.18 19.19
CA LEU A 60 -17.72 24.37 19.89
C LEU A 60 -16.71 25.24 20.61
N SER A 61 -16.40 24.89 21.86
CA SER A 61 -15.26 25.48 22.55
C SER A 61 -13.95 25.04 21.90
N ARG A 62 -12.89 25.86 22.09
CA ARG A 62 -11.55 25.55 21.56
C ARG A 62 -11.04 24.18 22.01
N ASP A 63 -11.29 23.81 23.26
CA ASP A 63 -10.84 22.54 23.82
C ASP A 63 -11.61 21.35 23.23
N GLN A 64 -12.93 21.49 23.05
CA GLN A 64 -13.75 20.46 22.39
C GLN A 64 -13.32 20.27 20.93
N ALA A 65 -13.15 21.37 20.19
CA ALA A 65 -12.69 21.34 18.80
C ALA A 65 -11.30 20.68 18.69
N THR A 66 -10.39 20.96 19.62
CA THR A 66 -9.05 20.36 19.66
C THR A 66 -9.11 18.84 19.84
N ARG A 67 -9.94 18.34 20.78
CA ARG A 67 -10.12 16.89 21.00
C ARG A 67 -10.71 16.20 19.79
N LEU A 68 -11.69 16.82 19.12
CA LEU A 68 -12.32 16.28 17.91
C LEU A 68 -11.34 16.23 16.74
N LYS A 69 -10.59 17.32 16.50
CA LYS A 69 -9.53 17.37 15.50
C LYS A 69 -8.50 16.27 15.72
N TRP A 70 -8.05 16.05 16.96
CA TRP A 70 -7.10 14.98 17.25
C TRP A 70 -7.64 13.58 16.87
N ARG A 71 -8.91 13.28 17.18
CA ARG A 71 -9.55 12.01 16.79
C ARG A 71 -9.64 11.86 15.27
N ILE A 72 -10.10 12.92 14.58
CA ILE A 72 -10.21 12.92 13.12
C ILE A 72 -8.84 12.73 12.48
N ASN A 73 -7.80 13.40 12.98
CA ASN A 73 -6.45 13.25 12.46
C ASN A 73 -5.93 11.83 12.63
N SER A 74 -6.15 11.22 13.81
CA SER A 74 -5.76 9.82 14.04
C SER A 74 -6.51 8.85 13.11
N GLU A 75 -7.80 9.06 12.88
CA GLU A 75 -8.59 8.26 11.92
C GLU A 75 -8.08 8.43 10.48
N MET A 76 -7.79 9.67 10.09
CA MET A 76 -7.23 10.01 8.78
C MET A 76 -5.87 9.36 8.56
N GLU A 77 -4.97 9.42 9.55
CA GLU A 77 -3.65 8.78 9.49
C GLU A 77 -3.77 7.26 9.35
N ASN A 78 -4.68 6.62 10.08
CA ASN A 78 -4.91 5.17 9.98
C ASN A 78 -5.47 4.77 8.61
N ASN A 79 -6.40 5.55 8.04
CA ASN A 79 -6.94 5.31 6.71
C ASN A 79 -5.89 5.56 5.61
N ALA A 80 -5.10 6.64 5.73
CA ALA A 80 -4.00 6.93 4.82
C ALA A 80 -2.91 5.86 4.89
N HIS A 81 -2.57 5.39 6.10
CA HIS A 81 -1.68 4.26 6.31
C HIS A 81 -2.23 3.00 5.62
N SER A 82 -3.53 2.77 5.72
CA SER A 82 -4.20 1.65 5.03
C SER A 82 -4.01 1.72 3.51
N VAL A 83 -4.19 2.90 2.91
CA VAL A 83 -3.96 3.12 1.48
C VAL A 83 -2.49 2.95 1.07
N ASN A 84 -1.56 3.36 1.93
CA ASN A 84 -0.13 3.44 1.61
C ASN A 84 0.67 2.17 1.88
N ASN A 85 0.33 1.42 2.93
CA ASN A 85 1.19 0.36 3.46
C ASN A 85 0.58 -1.05 3.35
N PHE A 86 -0.72 -1.19 3.06
CA PHE A 86 -1.33 -2.48 2.77
C PHE A 86 -1.22 -2.85 1.28
N PRO A 87 -1.43 -4.13 0.91
CA PRO A 87 -1.35 -4.60 -0.48
C PRO A 87 -2.55 -4.14 -1.33
N ILE A 88 -2.94 -2.88 -1.22
CA ILE A 88 -4.03 -2.26 -1.97
C ILE A 88 -3.48 -1.64 -3.26
N ARG A 89 -2.31 -1.00 -3.20
CA ARG A 89 -1.62 -0.39 -4.35
C ARG A 89 -0.12 -0.65 -4.30
N CYS A 90 0.53 -0.55 -5.46
CA CYS A 90 1.97 -0.54 -5.59
C CYS A 90 2.53 0.76 -5.01
N LEU A 91 3.48 0.70 -4.09
CA LEU A 91 4.14 1.90 -3.56
C LEU A 91 5.10 2.56 -4.57
N GLY A 92 5.53 1.83 -5.60
CA GLY A 92 6.41 2.34 -6.66
C GLY A 92 5.69 3.25 -7.65
N CYS A 93 4.66 2.71 -8.32
CA CYS A 93 3.93 3.40 -9.39
C CYS A 93 2.46 3.73 -9.06
N GLY A 94 1.97 3.37 -7.86
CA GLY A 94 0.57 3.56 -7.48
C GLY A 94 -0.40 2.55 -8.11
N ASP A 95 0.07 1.62 -8.92
CA ASP A 95 -0.79 0.65 -9.61
C ASP A 95 -1.52 -0.30 -8.65
N LYS A 96 -2.81 -0.50 -8.90
CA LYS A 96 -3.71 -1.39 -8.15
C LYS A 96 -4.12 -2.63 -8.96
N MET A 97 -3.73 -2.70 -10.24
CA MET A 97 -4.12 -3.75 -11.18
C MET A 97 -3.18 -4.95 -11.08
N ASN A 98 -1.86 -4.72 -11.02
CA ASN A 98 -0.87 -5.79 -11.04
C ASN A 98 -0.77 -6.56 -9.72
N ASP A 99 -0.25 -7.79 -9.78
CA ASP A 99 0.09 -8.55 -8.58
C ASP A 99 1.16 -7.81 -7.77
N LEU A 100 0.88 -7.66 -6.48
CA LEU A 100 1.77 -7.02 -5.53
C LEU A 100 2.58 -8.06 -4.78
N ILE A 101 3.85 -7.77 -4.60
CA ILE A 101 4.83 -8.58 -3.89
C ILE A 101 5.41 -7.72 -2.78
N PHE A 102 5.56 -8.31 -1.61
CA PHE A 102 6.21 -7.63 -0.50
C PHE A 102 7.71 -7.49 -0.77
N GLY A 103 8.19 -6.26 -0.86
CA GLY A 103 9.60 -5.90 -0.94
C GLY A 103 10.20 -5.78 0.47
N PRO A 104 10.95 -6.79 0.95
CA PRO A 104 11.36 -6.86 2.36
C PRO A 104 12.30 -5.73 2.78
N LYS A 105 13.15 -5.23 1.87
CA LYS A 105 14.10 -4.14 2.15
C LYS A 105 13.41 -2.81 2.48
N ARG A 106 12.20 -2.57 1.97
CA ARG A 106 11.41 -1.35 2.23
C ARG A 106 10.17 -1.62 3.08
N CYS A 107 9.96 -2.87 3.50
CA CYS A 107 8.77 -3.32 4.21
C CYS A 107 7.45 -2.87 3.56
N ALA A 108 7.37 -2.91 2.23
CA ALA A 108 6.22 -2.38 1.47
C ALA A 108 5.86 -3.26 0.27
N TYR A 109 4.64 -3.11 -0.23
CA TYR A 109 4.13 -3.86 -1.39
C TYR A 109 4.37 -3.12 -2.71
N PHE A 110 4.93 -3.81 -3.69
CA PHE A 110 5.25 -3.29 -5.02
C PHE A 110 4.69 -4.21 -6.09
N CYS A 111 4.27 -3.66 -7.23
CA CYS A 111 3.91 -4.50 -8.37
C CYS A 111 5.16 -5.17 -8.93
N ILE A 112 4.97 -6.32 -9.56
CA ILE A 112 6.08 -7.05 -10.16
C ILE A 112 6.86 -6.19 -11.18
N HIS A 113 6.18 -5.32 -11.92
CA HIS A 113 6.84 -4.42 -12.87
C HIS A 113 7.82 -3.46 -12.16
N CYS A 114 7.39 -2.78 -11.10
CA CYS A 114 8.26 -1.90 -10.33
C CYS A 114 9.40 -2.64 -9.62
N LEU A 115 9.20 -3.91 -9.27
CA LEU A 115 10.26 -4.72 -8.67
C LEU A 115 11.32 -5.20 -9.68
N ILE A 116 10.91 -5.43 -10.93
CA ILE A 116 11.78 -6.00 -11.97
C ILE A 116 12.42 -4.91 -12.84
N TYR A 117 11.63 -3.97 -13.37
CA TYR A 117 12.05 -3.11 -14.49
C TYR A 117 12.36 -1.67 -14.08
N GLU A 118 11.76 -1.15 -13.01
CA GLU A 118 12.14 0.17 -12.52
C GLU A 118 13.47 0.05 -11.75
N LYS A 119 14.55 0.50 -12.41
CA LYS A 119 15.92 0.64 -11.90
C LYS A 119 16.02 1.47 -10.62
N ARG A 120 15.54 0.91 -9.52
CA ARG A 120 15.89 1.33 -8.17
C ARG A 120 16.62 0.12 -7.61
N ASP A 121 17.95 0.14 -7.64
CA ASP A 121 18.89 -0.98 -7.36
C ASP A 121 18.78 -1.65 -5.98
N PHE A 122 17.67 -1.43 -5.26
CA PHE A 122 17.47 -1.76 -3.87
C PHE A 122 16.36 -2.78 -3.63
N PHE A 123 15.75 -3.40 -4.64
CA PHE A 123 14.55 -4.21 -4.43
C PHE A 123 14.75 -5.73 -4.45
N LEU A 124 15.54 -6.28 -5.37
CA LEU A 124 15.75 -7.72 -5.53
C LEU A 124 17.17 -8.01 -6.00
N THR A 125 17.76 -9.11 -5.53
CA THR A 125 18.99 -9.68 -6.10
C THR A 125 18.73 -10.24 -7.50
N GLU A 126 19.77 -10.39 -8.33
CA GLU A 126 19.64 -11.00 -9.67
C GLU A 126 19.02 -12.41 -9.61
N SER A 127 19.32 -13.18 -8.56
CA SER A 127 18.72 -14.51 -8.36
C SER A 127 17.23 -14.47 -8.03
N GLU A 128 16.75 -13.39 -7.41
CA GLU A 128 15.33 -13.19 -7.08
C GLU A 128 14.56 -12.63 -8.28
N LYS A 129 15.18 -11.72 -9.06
CA LYS A 129 14.64 -11.26 -10.33
C LYS A 129 14.41 -12.42 -11.29
N LYS A 130 15.42 -13.29 -11.46
CA LYS A 130 15.32 -14.49 -12.32
C LYS A 130 14.18 -15.41 -11.90
N ARG A 131 14.06 -15.69 -10.59
CA ARG A 131 12.96 -16.52 -10.03
C ARG A 131 11.58 -15.92 -10.24
N LEU A 132 11.44 -14.59 -10.25
CA LEU A 132 10.17 -13.92 -10.50
C LEU A 132 9.79 -13.94 -11.98
N LEU A 133 10.74 -13.73 -12.88
CA LEU A 133 10.54 -13.83 -14.32
C LEU A 133 10.13 -15.25 -14.73
N GLU A 134 10.78 -16.27 -14.16
CA GLU A 134 10.42 -17.69 -14.40
C GLU A 134 9.00 -18.06 -13.89
N ARG A 135 8.47 -17.31 -12.92
CA ARG A 135 7.17 -17.59 -12.27
C ARG A 135 6.03 -16.69 -12.73
N ASN A 136 6.32 -15.60 -13.41
CA ASN A 136 5.32 -14.64 -13.83
C ASN A 136 5.46 -14.43 -15.34
N PRO A 137 4.55 -15.03 -16.15
CA PRO A 137 4.68 -15.06 -17.60
C PRO A 137 4.29 -13.71 -18.24
N TYR A 138 4.56 -12.58 -17.60
CA TYR A 138 4.23 -11.26 -18.16
C TYR A 138 4.99 -11.00 -19.47
N ASP A 139 6.17 -11.62 -19.67
CA ASP A 139 6.89 -11.60 -20.94
C ASP A 139 6.20 -12.43 -22.05
N GLN A 140 5.21 -13.26 -21.73
CA GLN A 140 4.40 -13.99 -22.74
C GLN A 140 3.10 -13.27 -23.11
N ILE A 141 2.70 -12.22 -22.37
CA ILE A 141 1.43 -11.51 -22.59
C ILE A 141 1.66 -10.18 -23.33
N LEU A 142 2.90 -9.67 -23.38
CA LEU A 142 3.27 -8.42 -24.07
C LEU A 142 3.88 -8.63 -25.47
N LYS A 143 3.76 -9.83 -26.05
CA LYS A 143 4.09 -10.12 -27.45
C LYS A 143 2.83 -10.32 -28.27
#